data_AF-A0A5N7DT69-F1
#
_entry.id   AF-A0A5N7DT69-F1
#
_cell.length_a   1.000
_cell.length_b   1.000
_cell.length_c   1.000
_cell.angle_alpha   90.00
_cell.angle_beta   90.00
_cell.angle_gamma   90.00
#
_symmetry.space_group_name_H-M   'P 1'
#
loop_
_entity.id
_entity.type
_entity.pdbx_description
1 polymer ?
#
loop_
_entity_poly.entity_id
_entity_poly.type
_entity_poly.pdbx_seq_one_letter_code
_entity_poly.pdbx_strand_id
1 'polypeptide(L)'
;MASILSWFRRLYSLDTLDTRFIVSSNTPLKAVAADTRSAPAKDARANAIASNAAPSKWRTPEFWVYYVIFLIAVPLMFKTVIEVSQESHPTYPTYSHLLSPGWIVGRKVDNSDAQYSSFRDNIPYLLALLVAHPLLRRVYERLVQQADAGSTQTKANATTAQGDARLARRVRFDFYFALVFIVALHGVSAIKVLGILYVNYKIAKSLPRQYVATITWTFNIAILFANELCTGYPFERIATMLVSSADSTGQDSPLVLWGRYLDSFGGIMPRWEVLFKVTILRQISFNMDYYWSLDYPASSPIEKKQTDPTALSERDRVNIPAEPSAFNGRNYLAYVLYSPLYLAGPILTFNDYISQQRFPPLSLTRSRVTRYAVRFLLTVLAMEFILHFIYAVAISQAHPDWSLYSPGQLSMLGFFNLHIIWLKLLIPWRFFRLWALVDGVDPPENMVRCVSNNYSAFAFWRAWHRSFNRWIVRYVYVPLGGGRGRARGDDNKSSSVIFAKARQIFNFLIVFTFVALWHDLNLRLLMWGWLITLFVLPEIIATLLFPAHKWRSRPNTYRVLCGVGAVGNILMMMIANLVGFALGLDGIQGLLSEMLGSYSGLVYLATACAALFVGVQVMFEIRQEELRAGINLKC
;
A
#
# COMPACT_ATOMS: atom_id res chain seq x y z
N MET A 1 -14.22 15.63 -30.64
CA MET A 1 -14.07 14.20 -30.25
C MET A 1 -12.64 13.80 -29.90
N ALA A 2 -11.60 14.12 -30.69
CA ALA A 2 -10.20 13.72 -30.42
C ALA A 2 -9.65 14.18 -29.04
N SER A 3 -10.05 15.35 -28.56
CA SER A 3 -9.65 15.88 -27.23
C SER A 3 -10.28 15.16 -26.04
N ILE A 4 -11.46 14.56 -26.21
CA ILE A 4 -12.16 13.84 -25.13
C ILE A 4 -11.56 12.43 -25.01
N LEU A 5 -11.37 11.75 -26.15
CA LEU A 5 -10.70 10.45 -26.21
C LEU A 5 -9.27 10.51 -25.66
N SER A 6 -8.53 11.58 -25.94
CA SER A 6 -7.18 11.77 -25.40
C SER A 6 -7.19 11.98 -23.88
N TRP A 7 -8.19 12.66 -23.34
CA TRP A 7 -8.38 12.83 -21.90
C TRP A 7 -8.70 11.50 -21.21
N PHE A 8 -9.64 10.70 -21.75
CA PHE A 8 -9.94 9.37 -21.23
C PHE A 8 -8.72 8.42 -21.31
N ARG A 9 -7.94 8.49 -22.38
CA ARG A 9 -6.69 7.71 -22.50
C ARG A 9 -5.67 8.10 -21.42
N ARG A 10 -5.59 9.39 -21.07
CA ARG A 10 -4.74 9.88 -19.98
C ARG A 10 -5.26 9.51 -18.60
N LEU A 11 -6.52 9.11 -18.44
CA LEU A 11 -7.05 8.72 -17.13
C LEU A 11 -6.35 7.49 -16.56
N TYR A 12 -6.06 6.52 -17.42
CA TYR A 12 -5.40 5.25 -17.06
C TYR A 12 -3.89 5.25 -17.27
N SER A 13 -3.30 6.39 -17.66
CA SER A 13 -1.85 6.49 -17.81
C SER A 13 -1.13 6.37 -16.46
N LEU A 14 0.14 5.95 -16.53
CA LEU A 14 0.97 5.76 -15.34
C LEU A 14 1.31 7.10 -14.65
N ASP A 15 1.41 8.21 -15.38
CA ASP A 15 1.64 9.54 -14.79
C ASP A 15 0.48 10.03 -13.93
N THR A 16 -0.76 9.77 -14.38
CA THR A 16 -1.96 10.07 -13.60
C THR A 16 -1.93 9.33 -12.27
N LEU A 17 -1.51 8.05 -12.29
CA LEU A 17 -1.41 7.23 -11.09
C LEU A 17 -0.28 7.73 -10.18
N ASP A 18 0.96 7.70 -10.66
CA ASP A 18 2.14 8.17 -9.94
C ASP A 18 3.26 8.56 -10.92
N THR A 19 3.73 9.81 -10.87
CA THR A 19 4.80 10.28 -11.75
C THR A 19 6.10 9.48 -11.56
N ARG A 20 6.29 8.85 -10.41
CA ARG A 20 7.45 7.97 -10.10
C ARG A 20 7.52 6.72 -10.98
N PHE A 21 6.46 6.40 -11.71
CA PHE A 21 6.44 5.27 -12.64
C PHE A 21 7.11 5.60 -13.97
N ILE A 22 7.11 6.88 -14.36
CA ILE A 22 7.68 7.33 -15.63
C ILE A 22 8.93 8.21 -15.44
N VAL A 23 9.09 8.81 -14.26
CA VAL A 23 10.27 9.61 -13.89
C VAL A 23 11.12 8.82 -12.92
N SER A 24 12.43 8.81 -13.19
CA SER A 24 13.42 8.22 -12.30
C SER A 24 13.43 8.91 -10.93
N SER A 25 13.56 8.14 -9.85
CA SER A 25 13.69 8.68 -8.49
C SER A 25 14.92 9.57 -8.30
N ASN A 26 15.94 9.45 -9.16
CA ASN A 26 17.14 10.31 -9.15
C ASN A 26 16.98 11.62 -9.94
N THR A 27 15.88 11.80 -10.68
CA THR A 27 15.72 12.94 -11.60
C THR A 27 14.92 14.05 -10.92
N PRO A 28 15.50 15.26 -10.76
CA PRO A 28 14.76 16.48 -10.42
C PRO A 28 13.59 16.72 -11.38
N LEU A 29 12.39 16.97 -10.85
CA LEU A 29 11.27 17.41 -11.69
C LEU A 29 11.48 18.89 -12.04
N LYS A 30 11.36 19.28 -13.32
CA LYS A 30 11.40 20.69 -13.75
C LYS A 30 9.98 21.21 -13.98
N ALA A 31 9.68 22.42 -13.50
CA ALA A 31 8.34 23.02 -13.43
C ALA A 31 7.57 23.13 -14.77
N VAL A 32 8.26 23.11 -15.91
CA VAL A 32 7.64 23.29 -17.25
C VAL A 32 7.22 21.95 -17.90
N ALA A 33 7.49 20.80 -17.29
CA ALA A 33 7.32 19.48 -17.94
C ALA A 33 6.06 18.68 -17.56
N ALA A 34 5.20 19.21 -16.67
CA ALA A 34 4.07 18.44 -16.12
C ALA A 34 2.76 18.50 -16.92
N ASP A 35 2.50 19.58 -17.67
CA ASP A 35 1.22 19.77 -18.41
C ASP A 35 1.35 19.71 -19.95
N THR A 36 2.56 19.82 -20.52
CA THR A 36 2.78 19.95 -21.99
C THR A 36 3.42 18.75 -22.69
N ARG A 37 3.51 17.57 -22.06
CA ARG A 37 4.02 16.39 -22.77
C ARG A 37 3.02 15.88 -23.83
N SER A 38 3.14 16.38 -25.06
CA SER A 38 3.19 15.50 -26.23
C SER A 38 4.43 14.59 -26.08
N ALA A 39 4.36 13.36 -26.60
CA ALA A 39 5.32 12.27 -26.40
C ALA A 39 6.75 12.74 -26.05
N PRO A 40 7.33 12.31 -24.91
CA PRO A 40 8.58 12.87 -24.43
C PRO A 40 9.66 12.69 -25.50
N ALA A 41 10.44 13.74 -25.77
CA ALA A 41 11.81 13.54 -26.19
C ALA A 41 12.43 12.61 -25.14
N LYS A 42 12.61 11.34 -25.51
CA LYS A 42 12.99 10.28 -24.59
C LYS A 42 14.37 10.64 -24.03
N ASP A 43 14.45 10.87 -22.71
CA ASP A 43 15.74 11.02 -22.02
C ASP A 43 16.66 9.83 -22.34
N ALA A 44 17.98 10.00 -22.30
CA ALA A 44 18.96 8.96 -22.64
C ALA A 44 18.69 7.60 -21.94
N ARG A 45 18.19 7.64 -20.70
CA ARG A 45 17.74 6.44 -19.97
C ARG A 45 16.50 5.79 -20.58
N ALA A 46 15.48 6.57 -20.93
CA ALA A 46 14.27 6.06 -21.56
C ALA A 46 14.60 5.41 -22.92
N ASN A 47 15.55 5.99 -23.66
CA ASN A 47 16.09 5.39 -24.87
C ASN A 47 16.85 4.08 -24.60
N ALA A 48 17.71 4.03 -23.57
CA ALA A 48 18.42 2.80 -23.19
C ALA A 48 17.49 1.69 -22.67
N ILE A 49 16.35 2.05 -22.07
CA ILE A 49 15.31 1.08 -21.70
C ILE A 49 14.61 0.57 -22.96
N ALA A 50 14.22 1.48 -23.86
CA ALA A 50 13.52 1.15 -25.09
C ALA A 50 14.37 0.34 -26.08
N SER A 51 15.69 0.55 -26.11
CA SER A 51 16.60 -0.19 -27.00
C SER A 51 16.71 -1.67 -26.64
N ASN A 52 16.36 -2.06 -25.41
CA ASN A 52 16.37 -3.45 -24.95
C ASN A 52 15.01 -4.14 -25.13
N ALA A 53 14.00 -3.46 -25.68
CA ALA A 53 12.66 -4.00 -25.83
C ALA A 53 12.50 -4.81 -27.13
N ALA A 54 11.77 -5.92 -27.06
CA ALA A 54 11.44 -6.72 -28.23
C ALA A 54 10.41 -5.99 -29.14
N PRO A 55 10.34 -6.33 -30.45
CA PRO A 55 9.28 -5.86 -31.34
C PRO A 55 7.88 -6.20 -30.82
N SER A 56 6.88 -5.40 -31.18
CA SER A 56 5.52 -5.61 -30.71
C SER A 56 4.90 -6.87 -31.31
N LYS A 57 4.21 -7.64 -30.46
CA LYS A 57 3.49 -8.85 -30.84
C LYS A 57 1.98 -8.67 -30.94
N TRP A 58 1.44 -7.50 -30.60
CA TRP A 58 -0.02 -7.26 -30.61
C TRP A 58 -0.72 -7.57 -31.94
N ARG A 59 0.00 -7.50 -33.06
CA ARG A 59 -0.53 -7.77 -34.41
C ARG A 59 -0.09 -9.11 -35.00
N THR A 60 0.50 -10.00 -34.21
CA THR A 60 0.90 -11.33 -34.69
C THR A 60 -0.29 -12.30 -34.68
N PRO A 61 -0.28 -13.36 -35.52
CA PRO A 61 -1.32 -14.39 -35.50
C PRO A 61 -1.52 -15.03 -34.11
N GLU A 62 -0.42 -15.24 -33.37
CA GLU A 62 -0.43 -15.72 -31.98
C GLU A 62 -1.33 -14.86 -31.08
N PHE A 63 -1.20 -13.53 -31.14
CA PHE A 63 -1.97 -12.62 -30.30
C PHE A 63 -3.42 -12.47 -30.75
N TRP A 64 -3.71 -12.65 -32.03
CA TRP A 64 -5.10 -12.74 -32.51
C TRP A 64 -5.83 -13.94 -31.90
N VAL A 65 -5.17 -15.10 -31.79
CA VAL A 65 -5.72 -16.25 -31.05
C VAL A 65 -5.94 -15.89 -29.59
N TYR A 66 -5.00 -15.20 -28.95
CA TYR A 66 -5.16 -14.76 -27.57
C TYR A 66 -6.33 -13.80 -27.38
N TYR A 67 -6.58 -12.88 -28.32
CA TYR A 67 -7.77 -12.01 -28.26
C TYR A 67 -9.07 -12.80 -28.32
N VAL A 68 -9.17 -13.81 -29.19
CA VAL A 68 -10.35 -14.69 -29.25
C VAL A 68 -10.56 -15.41 -27.91
N ILE A 69 -9.50 -15.94 -27.32
CA ILE A 69 -9.57 -16.58 -26.00
C ILE A 69 -10.03 -15.59 -24.93
N PHE A 70 -9.52 -14.35 -24.91
CA PHE A 70 -9.97 -13.32 -23.97
C PHE A 70 -11.45 -12.95 -24.15
N LEU A 71 -11.91 -12.82 -25.41
CA LEU A 71 -13.30 -12.49 -25.74
C LEU A 71 -14.28 -13.58 -25.31
N ILE A 72 -13.83 -14.83 -25.18
CA ILE A 72 -14.66 -15.95 -24.70
C ILE A 72 -14.50 -16.13 -23.19
N ALA A 73 -13.26 -16.27 -22.72
CA ALA A 73 -12.96 -16.62 -21.34
C ALA A 73 -13.43 -15.55 -20.36
N VAL A 74 -13.13 -14.26 -20.59
CA VAL A 74 -13.47 -13.21 -19.62
C VAL A 74 -14.98 -13.09 -19.41
N PRO A 75 -15.84 -13.02 -20.44
CA PRO A 75 -17.29 -13.03 -20.23
C PRO A 75 -17.80 -14.29 -19.52
N LEU A 76 -17.25 -15.47 -19.83
CA LEU A 76 -17.62 -16.71 -19.14
C LEU A 76 -17.24 -16.66 -17.66
N MET A 77 -16.06 -16.15 -17.30
CA MET A 77 -15.64 -16.00 -15.91
C MET A 77 -16.64 -15.16 -15.11
N PHE A 78 -17.08 -14.02 -15.66
CA PHE A 78 -18.11 -13.18 -15.03
C PHE A 78 -19.46 -13.89 -14.97
N LYS A 79 -19.91 -14.50 -16.09
CA LYS A 79 -21.18 -15.22 -16.19
C LYS A 79 -21.29 -16.30 -15.10
N THR A 80 -20.24 -17.12 -14.93
CA THR A 80 -20.22 -18.21 -13.96
C THR A 80 -20.49 -17.73 -12.52
N VAL A 81 -19.89 -16.63 -12.09
CA VAL A 81 -20.08 -16.13 -10.72
C VAL A 81 -21.39 -15.37 -10.55
N ILE A 82 -21.83 -14.67 -11.61
CA ILE A 82 -23.14 -14.01 -11.61
C ILE A 82 -24.25 -15.06 -11.49
N GLU A 83 -24.19 -16.17 -12.21
CA GLU A 83 -25.18 -17.27 -12.15
C GLU A 83 -25.30 -17.85 -10.74
N VAL A 84 -24.17 -18.04 -10.06
CA VAL A 84 -24.12 -18.48 -8.65
C VAL A 84 -24.72 -17.44 -7.69
N SER A 85 -24.68 -16.16 -8.07
CA SER A 85 -25.19 -15.04 -7.26
C SER A 85 -26.67 -14.72 -7.54
N GLN A 86 -27.37 -15.49 -8.38
CA GLN A 86 -28.78 -15.26 -8.71
C GLN A 86 -29.71 -15.83 -7.65
N GLU A 87 -30.89 -15.19 -7.50
CA GLU A 87 -31.92 -15.65 -6.56
C GLU A 87 -32.47 -17.04 -6.89
N SER A 88 -32.38 -17.43 -8.16
CA SER A 88 -32.77 -18.75 -8.66
C SER A 88 -31.76 -19.86 -8.35
N HIS A 89 -30.56 -19.53 -7.87
CA HIS A 89 -29.54 -20.53 -7.56
C HIS A 89 -29.93 -21.30 -6.27
N PRO A 90 -29.76 -22.64 -6.21
CA PRO A 90 -30.20 -23.44 -5.06
C PRO A 90 -29.60 -23.00 -3.71
N THR A 91 -28.41 -22.40 -3.72
CA THR A 91 -27.71 -21.93 -2.52
C THR A 91 -28.09 -20.50 -2.10
N TYR A 92 -28.87 -19.75 -2.89
CA TYR A 92 -29.24 -18.37 -2.55
C TYR A 92 -29.87 -18.20 -1.15
N PRO A 93 -30.79 -19.09 -0.70
CA PRO A 93 -31.37 -18.98 0.63
C PRO A 93 -30.33 -18.99 1.76
N THR A 94 -29.19 -19.65 1.57
CA THR A 94 -28.18 -19.81 2.64
C THR A 94 -27.46 -18.50 2.98
N TYR A 95 -27.32 -17.58 2.02
CA TYR A 95 -26.59 -16.32 2.20
C TYR A 95 -27.44 -15.06 2.00
N SER A 96 -28.68 -15.18 1.54
CA SER A 96 -29.57 -14.06 1.23
C SER A 96 -29.78 -13.07 2.40
N HIS A 97 -29.64 -13.55 3.65
CA HIS A 97 -29.75 -12.76 4.88
C HIS A 97 -28.54 -11.86 5.15
N LEU A 98 -27.39 -12.12 4.51
CA LEU A 98 -26.18 -11.30 4.59
C LEU A 98 -26.19 -10.14 3.58
N LEU A 99 -27.13 -10.16 2.63
CA LEU A 99 -27.23 -9.15 1.59
C LEU A 99 -28.03 -7.94 2.08
N SER A 100 -27.56 -6.75 1.70
CA SER A 100 -28.21 -5.48 2.02
C SER A 100 -29.00 -4.93 0.82
N PRO A 101 -29.96 -4.02 1.03
CA PRO A 101 -30.58 -3.28 -0.07
C PRO A 101 -29.53 -2.53 -0.89
N GLY A 102 -29.53 -2.76 -2.21
CA GLY A 102 -28.64 -2.09 -3.16
C GLY A 102 -29.28 -0.82 -3.73
N TRP A 103 -28.46 0.05 -4.30
CA TRP A 103 -28.94 1.26 -4.99
C TRP A 103 -29.18 1.03 -6.49
N ILE A 104 -28.66 -0.07 -7.06
CA ILE A 104 -28.98 -0.51 -8.41
C ILE A 104 -30.38 -1.13 -8.38
N VAL A 105 -31.32 -0.52 -9.11
CA VAL A 105 -32.74 -0.92 -9.13
C VAL A 105 -32.89 -2.43 -9.35
N GLY A 106 -33.60 -3.10 -8.45
CA GLY A 106 -33.86 -4.53 -8.51
C GLY A 106 -32.69 -5.44 -8.12
N ARG A 107 -31.61 -4.90 -7.53
CA ARG A 107 -30.45 -5.68 -7.06
C ARG A 107 -30.12 -5.40 -5.60
N LYS A 108 -29.76 -6.45 -4.88
CA LYS A 108 -29.13 -6.34 -3.54
C LYS A 108 -27.63 -6.05 -3.70
N VAL A 109 -26.97 -5.76 -2.59
CA VAL A 109 -25.52 -5.55 -2.52
C VAL A 109 -24.91 -6.47 -1.46
N ASP A 110 -23.78 -7.08 -1.80
CA ASP A 110 -22.94 -7.81 -0.85
C ASP A 110 -22.09 -6.81 -0.04
N ASN A 111 -22.63 -6.37 1.10
CA ASN A 111 -21.93 -5.52 2.07
C ASN A 111 -21.42 -6.33 3.28
N SER A 112 -21.21 -7.65 3.12
CA SER A 112 -20.90 -8.56 4.23
C SER A 112 -19.45 -8.48 4.74
N ASP A 113 -18.50 -7.95 3.96
CA ASP A 113 -17.13 -7.72 4.42
C ASP A 113 -17.09 -6.56 5.44
N ALA A 114 -16.87 -6.87 6.71
CA ALA A 114 -16.88 -5.88 7.80
C ALA A 114 -15.84 -4.76 7.65
N GLN A 115 -14.70 -5.03 7.01
CA GLN A 115 -13.66 -4.03 6.79
C GLN A 115 -14.08 -3.04 5.71
N TYR A 116 -14.61 -3.54 4.59
CA TYR A 116 -15.06 -2.69 3.49
C TYR A 116 -16.36 -1.97 3.82
N SER A 117 -17.33 -2.63 4.46
CA SER A 117 -18.60 -2.00 4.86
C SER A 117 -18.38 -0.82 5.80
N SER A 118 -17.51 -0.97 6.80
CA SER A 118 -17.12 0.12 7.70
C SER A 118 -16.56 1.33 6.93
N PHE A 119 -15.72 1.13 5.92
CA PHE A 119 -15.24 2.22 5.07
C PHE A 119 -16.36 2.80 4.19
N ARG A 120 -17.11 1.92 3.51
CA ARG A 120 -18.18 2.25 2.55
C ARG A 120 -19.26 3.12 3.18
N ASP A 121 -19.73 2.71 4.35
CA ASP A 121 -20.81 3.38 5.08
C ASP A 121 -20.37 4.75 5.62
N ASN A 122 -19.05 4.94 5.79
CA ASN A 122 -18.45 6.21 6.23
C ASN A 122 -17.93 7.10 5.08
N ILE A 123 -18.09 6.70 3.81
CA ILE A 123 -17.65 7.50 2.64
C ILE A 123 -18.16 8.95 2.69
N PRO A 124 -19.43 9.25 3.05
CA PRO A 124 -19.91 10.64 3.10
C PRO A 124 -19.13 11.52 4.08
N TYR A 125 -18.86 11.01 5.30
CA TYR A 125 -18.08 11.73 6.31
C TYR A 125 -16.63 11.91 5.88
N LEU A 126 -16.05 10.88 5.26
CA LEU A 126 -14.70 10.94 4.72
C LEU A 126 -14.60 11.97 3.58
N LEU A 127 -15.56 12.01 2.66
CA LEU A 127 -15.61 13.02 1.59
C LEU A 127 -15.75 14.44 2.15
N ALA A 128 -16.57 14.62 3.20
CA ALA A 128 -16.67 15.90 3.89
C ALA A 128 -15.31 16.33 4.47
N LEU A 129 -14.56 15.42 5.10
CA LEU A 129 -13.21 15.70 5.60
C LEU A 129 -12.19 16.00 4.48
N LEU A 130 -12.24 15.24 3.38
CA LEU A 130 -11.37 15.43 2.21
C LEU A 130 -11.50 16.84 1.63
N VAL A 131 -12.69 17.45 1.72
CA VAL A 131 -12.96 18.82 1.30
C VAL A 131 -12.67 19.82 2.42
N ALA A 132 -13.19 19.59 3.62
CA ALA A 132 -13.10 20.52 4.74
C ALA A 132 -11.66 20.75 5.21
N HIS A 133 -10.85 19.71 5.37
CA HIS A 133 -9.49 19.83 5.88
C HIS A 133 -8.59 20.73 4.98
N PRO A 134 -8.49 20.50 3.65
CA PRO A 134 -7.72 21.40 2.78
C PRO A 134 -8.30 22.82 2.70
N LEU A 135 -9.63 22.99 2.80
CA LEU A 135 -10.24 24.32 2.85
C LEU A 135 -9.87 25.06 4.14
N LEU A 136 -9.98 24.40 5.29
CA LEU A 136 -9.57 24.94 6.59
C LEU A 136 -8.09 25.34 6.57
N ARG A 137 -7.21 24.52 5.96
CA ARG A 137 -5.80 24.90 5.78
C ARG A 137 -5.66 26.17 4.96
N ARG A 138 -6.35 26.29 3.83
CA ARG A 138 -6.27 27.48 2.97
C ARG A 138 -6.79 28.74 3.69
N VAL A 139 -7.85 28.62 4.47
CA VAL A 139 -8.36 29.71 5.31
C VAL A 139 -7.30 30.10 6.35
N TYR A 140 -6.76 29.13 7.08
CA TYR A 140 -5.69 29.36 8.05
C TYR A 140 -4.45 30.03 7.43
N GLU A 141 -3.97 29.52 6.29
CA GLU A 141 -2.81 30.07 5.60
C GLU A 141 -3.04 31.52 5.16
N ARG A 142 -4.24 31.87 4.68
CA ARG A 142 -4.60 33.25 4.31
C ARG A 142 -4.62 34.18 5.52
N LEU A 143 -5.22 33.75 6.62
CA LEU A 143 -5.32 34.56 7.85
C LEU A 143 -3.93 34.83 8.45
N VAL A 144 -3.05 33.82 8.47
CA VAL A 144 -1.69 33.98 9.01
C VAL A 144 -0.79 34.77 8.07
N GLN A 145 -0.91 34.60 6.74
CA GLN A 145 -0.13 35.39 5.77
C GLN A 145 -0.42 36.89 5.87
N GLN A 146 -1.68 37.26 6.11
CA GLN A 146 -2.06 38.67 6.30
C GLN A 146 -1.44 39.26 7.57
N ALA A 147 -1.28 38.46 8.62
CA ALA A 147 -0.64 38.90 9.86
C ALA A 147 0.90 39.04 9.73
N ASP A 148 1.54 38.18 8.94
CA ASP A 148 3.01 38.17 8.75
C ASP A 148 3.52 39.29 7.80
N ALA A 149 2.63 39.88 6.98
CA ALA A 149 2.97 40.90 5.98
C ALA A 149 3.47 42.24 6.56
N GLY A 150 3.40 42.44 7.88
CA GLY A 150 3.90 43.63 8.57
C GLY A 150 5.40 43.61 8.92
N SER A 151 6.16 42.55 8.59
CA SER A 151 7.59 42.45 8.90
C SER A 151 8.48 42.60 7.65
N THR A 152 9.24 43.69 7.58
CA THR A 152 10.24 43.98 6.56
C THR A 152 11.39 42.96 6.64
N GLN A 153 11.58 42.12 5.61
CA GLN A 153 12.70 41.18 5.53
C GLN A 153 13.63 41.45 4.33
N THR A 154 14.93 41.35 4.61
CA THR A 154 16.09 41.62 3.75
C THR A 154 16.27 40.57 2.63
N LYS A 155 16.76 41.00 1.47
CA LYS A 155 16.76 40.28 0.16
C LYS A 155 17.67 39.03 0.04
N ALA A 156 18.35 38.57 1.09
CA ALA A 156 19.22 37.40 0.98
C ALA A 156 18.41 36.08 1.12
N ASN A 157 18.32 35.33 0.02
CA ASN A 157 17.67 34.01 -0.14
C ASN A 157 16.15 33.96 0.11
N ALA A 158 15.40 34.82 -0.58
CA ALA A 158 13.93 34.88 -0.54
C ALA A 158 13.23 33.51 -0.71
N THR A 159 13.75 32.61 -1.56
CA THR A 159 13.15 31.28 -1.79
C THR A 159 13.20 30.37 -0.57
N THR A 160 14.34 30.33 0.13
CA THR A 160 14.50 29.51 1.34
C THR A 160 13.65 30.05 2.49
N ALA A 161 13.65 31.38 2.68
CA ALA A 161 12.81 32.04 3.67
C ALA A 161 11.31 31.80 3.44
N GLN A 162 10.86 31.87 2.18
CA GLN A 162 9.48 31.53 1.81
C GLN A 162 9.15 30.07 2.10
N GLY A 163 10.08 29.15 1.82
CA GLY A 163 9.96 27.74 2.14
C GLY A 163 9.81 27.47 3.64
N ASP A 164 10.61 28.14 4.46
CA ASP A 164 10.57 28.02 5.92
C ASP A 164 9.28 28.58 6.52
N ALA A 165 8.83 29.73 6.03
CA ALA A 165 7.55 30.30 6.41
C ALA A 165 6.38 29.36 6.04
N ARG A 166 6.44 28.71 4.86
CA ARG A 166 5.46 27.70 4.46
C ARG A 166 5.49 26.48 5.37
N LEU A 167 6.68 25.93 5.65
CA LEU A 167 6.86 24.79 6.55
C LEU A 167 6.24 25.08 7.92
N ALA A 168 6.57 26.23 8.51
CA ALA A 168 6.08 26.62 9.83
C ALA A 168 4.55 26.72 9.88
N ARG A 169 3.92 27.37 8.89
CA ARG A 169 2.45 27.50 8.81
C ARG A 169 1.79 26.13 8.65
N ARG A 170 2.27 25.31 7.72
CA ARG A 170 1.63 24.01 7.43
C ARG A 170 1.75 23.04 8.58
N VAL A 171 2.93 22.95 9.20
CA VAL A 171 3.14 22.08 10.37
C VAL A 171 2.36 22.59 11.58
N ARG A 172 2.22 23.90 11.78
CA ARG A 172 1.38 24.45 12.86
C ARG A 172 -0.07 24.06 12.66
N PHE A 173 -0.60 24.17 11.45
CA PHE A 173 -1.95 23.68 11.12
C PHE A 173 -2.07 22.17 11.37
N ASP A 174 -1.14 21.37 10.85
CA ASP A 174 -1.15 19.91 11.00
C ASP A 174 -1.14 19.50 12.47
N PHE A 175 -0.33 20.17 13.29
CA PHE A 175 -0.24 19.92 14.73
C PHE A 175 -1.58 20.14 15.44
N TYR A 176 -2.20 21.32 15.26
CA TYR A 176 -3.46 21.62 15.96
C TYR A 176 -4.63 20.81 15.40
N PHE A 177 -4.69 20.64 14.08
CA PHE A 177 -5.71 19.80 13.46
C PHE A 177 -5.57 18.36 13.92
N ALA A 178 -4.34 17.81 13.99
CA ALA A 178 -4.12 16.46 14.48
C ALA A 178 -4.61 16.26 15.91
N LEU A 179 -4.39 17.21 16.82
CA LEU A 179 -4.89 17.13 18.20
C LEU A 179 -6.42 17.07 18.26
N VAL A 180 -7.11 17.93 17.50
CA VAL A 180 -8.58 17.90 17.40
C VAL A 180 -9.03 16.58 16.76
N PHE A 181 -8.35 16.15 15.71
CA PHE A 181 -8.70 14.97 14.94
C PHE A 181 -8.58 13.68 15.75
N ILE A 182 -7.50 13.50 16.53
CA ILE A 182 -7.34 12.30 17.37
C ILE A 182 -8.35 12.26 18.52
N VAL A 183 -8.73 13.41 19.09
CA VAL A 183 -9.77 13.46 20.13
C VAL A 183 -11.13 13.16 19.53
N ALA A 184 -11.46 13.68 18.36
CA ALA A 184 -12.69 13.33 17.66
C ALA A 184 -12.76 11.83 17.31
N LEU A 185 -11.63 11.26 16.86
CA LEU A 185 -11.56 9.85 16.49
C LEU A 185 -11.58 8.91 17.69
N HIS A 186 -10.83 9.20 18.75
CA HIS A 186 -10.55 8.22 19.81
C HIS A 186 -11.01 8.65 21.20
N GLY A 187 -11.60 9.85 21.31
CA GLY A 187 -12.07 10.42 22.58
C GLY A 187 -10.97 10.45 23.64
N VAL A 188 -11.24 9.90 24.81
CA VAL A 188 -10.28 9.89 25.94
C VAL A 188 -9.06 9.01 25.65
N SER A 189 -9.19 7.99 24.80
CA SER A 189 -8.05 7.15 24.38
C SER A 189 -7.00 7.92 23.59
N ALA A 190 -7.29 9.13 23.10
CA ALA A 190 -6.28 10.03 22.52
C ALA A 190 -5.13 10.31 23.50
N ILE A 191 -5.38 10.34 24.81
CA ILE A 191 -4.34 10.54 25.84
C ILE A 191 -3.34 9.37 25.82
N LYS A 192 -3.83 8.13 25.69
CA LYS A 192 -3.00 6.92 25.61
C LYS A 192 -2.09 6.99 24.37
N VAL A 193 -2.67 7.33 23.22
CA VAL A 193 -1.94 7.56 21.96
C VAL A 193 -0.85 8.61 22.14
N LEU A 194 -1.20 9.79 22.65
CA LEU A 194 -0.24 10.89 22.87
C LEU A 194 0.87 10.50 23.85
N GLY A 195 0.57 9.73 24.90
CA GLY A 195 1.56 9.19 25.84
C GLY A 195 2.58 8.30 25.16
N ILE A 196 2.13 7.35 24.33
CA ILE A 196 3.01 6.48 23.54
C ILE A 196 3.89 7.31 22.58
N LEU A 197 3.28 8.30 21.92
CA LEU A 197 4.01 9.19 21.01
C LEU A 197 5.08 10.01 21.75
N TYR A 198 4.78 10.50 22.94
CA TYR A 198 5.71 11.26 23.77
C TYR A 198 6.91 10.41 24.20
N VAL A 199 6.69 9.19 24.69
CA VAL A 199 7.77 8.26 25.05
C VAL A 199 8.66 7.96 23.85
N ASN A 200 8.06 7.68 22.68
CA ASN A 200 8.84 7.43 21.46
C ASN A 200 9.69 8.64 21.03
N TYR A 201 9.15 9.86 21.12
CA TYR A 201 9.90 11.08 20.84
C TYR A 201 11.08 11.27 21.81
N LYS A 202 10.87 10.97 23.10
CA LYS A 202 11.94 11.02 24.11
C LYS A 202 13.03 9.98 23.86
N ILE A 203 12.69 8.80 23.36
CA ILE A 203 13.68 7.80 22.93
C ILE A 203 14.63 8.40 21.89
N ALA A 204 14.13 9.14 20.90
CA ALA A 204 15.00 9.80 19.91
C ALA A 204 15.80 10.96 20.51
N LYS A 205 15.17 11.83 21.29
CA LYS A 205 15.76 13.13 21.66
C LYS A 205 16.52 13.16 22.97
N SER A 206 16.33 12.18 23.86
CA SER A 206 16.91 12.17 25.20
C SER A 206 17.94 11.07 25.42
N LEU A 207 18.00 10.05 24.56
CA LEU A 207 18.95 8.96 24.71
C LEU A 207 20.27 9.21 23.95
N PRO A 208 21.40 8.64 24.42
CA PRO A 208 22.62 8.59 23.65
C PRO A 208 22.41 7.85 22.33
N ARG A 209 23.04 8.35 21.27
CA ARG A 209 22.88 7.87 19.89
C ARG A 209 22.96 6.35 19.75
N GLN A 210 23.92 5.72 20.42
CA GLN A 210 24.16 4.27 20.34
C GLN A 210 22.96 3.40 20.74
N TYR A 211 22.07 3.93 21.58
CA TYR A 211 20.87 3.22 22.05
C TYR A 211 19.61 3.58 21.27
N VAL A 212 19.59 4.70 20.54
CA VAL A 212 18.39 5.22 19.87
C VAL A 212 17.78 4.17 18.93
N ALA A 213 18.58 3.53 18.08
CA ALA A 213 18.07 2.55 17.12
C ALA A 213 17.48 1.32 17.83
N THR A 214 18.24 0.68 18.72
CA THR A 214 17.81 -0.54 19.43
C THR A 214 16.57 -0.28 20.27
N ILE A 215 16.57 0.78 21.10
CA ILE A 215 15.44 1.10 21.97
C ILE A 215 14.22 1.52 21.16
N THR A 216 14.39 2.22 20.03
CA THR A 216 13.27 2.53 19.12
C THR A 216 12.60 1.26 18.63
N TRP A 217 13.36 0.30 18.11
CA TRP A 217 12.80 -0.95 17.60
C TRP A 217 12.17 -1.79 18.70
N THR A 218 12.86 -1.98 19.83
CA THR A 218 12.32 -2.74 20.97
C THR A 218 11.04 -2.11 21.49
N PHE A 219 11.00 -0.79 21.68
CA PHE A 219 9.80 -0.08 22.14
C PHE A 219 8.63 -0.24 21.15
N ASN A 220 8.87 0.00 19.87
CA ASN A 220 7.80 -0.05 18.87
C ASN A 220 7.25 -1.47 18.65
N ILE A 221 8.09 -2.49 18.71
CA ILE A 221 7.66 -3.89 18.68
C ILE A 221 6.89 -4.21 19.96
N ALA A 222 7.39 -3.83 21.14
CA ALA A 222 6.68 -4.07 22.39
C ALA A 222 5.29 -3.40 22.40
N ILE A 223 5.17 -2.17 21.91
CA ILE A 223 3.89 -1.47 21.79
C ILE A 223 2.97 -2.15 20.77
N LEU A 224 3.49 -2.65 19.65
CA LEU A 224 2.69 -3.43 18.69
C LEU A 224 2.03 -4.64 19.37
N PHE A 225 2.81 -5.39 20.18
CA PHE A 225 2.30 -6.53 20.94
C PHE A 225 1.33 -6.12 22.05
N ALA A 226 1.71 -5.13 22.85
CA ALA A 226 0.90 -4.67 23.97
C ALA A 226 -0.45 -4.08 23.52
N ASN A 227 -0.48 -3.36 22.40
CA ASN A 227 -1.71 -2.80 21.83
C ASN A 227 -2.73 -3.89 21.47
N GLU A 228 -2.26 -4.98 20.86
CA GLU A 228 -3.10 -6.12 20.45
C GLU A 228 -3.49 -6.98 21.66
N LEU A 229 -2.53 -7.39 22.49
CA LEU A 229 -2.75 -8.25 23.67
C LEU A 229 -3.62 -7.58 24.74
N CYS A 230 -3.51 -6.26 24.90
CA CYS A 230 -4.29 -5.50 25.87
C CYS A 230 -5.48 -4.76 25.25
N THR A 231 -5.79 -5.01 23.97
CA THR A 231 -6.93 -4.41 23.23
C THR A 231 -7.07 -2.89 23.44
N GLY A 232 -5.98 -2.14 23.24
CA GLY A 232 -5.98 -0.67 23.36
C GLY A 232 -6.02 -0.10 24.78
N TYR A 233 -5.71 -0.92 25.78
CA TYR A 233 -5.63 -0.58 27.22
C TYR A 233 -6.90 0.10 27.76
N PRO A 234 -8.07 -0.57 27.82
CA PRO A 234 -9.28 -0.02 28.44
C PRO A 234 -8.98 0.45 29.87
N PHE A 235 -9.42 1.67 30.22
CA PHE A 235 -9.23 2.22 31.56
C PHE A 235 -9.88 1.34 32.63
N GLU A 236 -11.01 0.71 32.33
CA GLU A 236 -11.63 -0.29 33.20
C GLU A 236 -10.64 -1.41 33.56
N ARG A 237 -9.97 -2.01 32.56
CA ARG A 237 -9.00 -3.10 32.79
C ARG A 237 -7.77 -2.63 33.56
N ILE A 238 -7.28 -1.42 33.29
CA ILE A 238 -6.18 -0.83 34.05
C ILE A 238 -6.59 -0.67 35.52
N ALA A 239 -7.80 -0.15 35.78
CA ALA A 239 -8.32 0.01 37.13
C ALA A 239 -8.48 -1.32 37.87
N THR A 240 -8.96 -2.37 37.20
CA THR A 240 -9.07 -3.73 37.77
C THR A 240 -7.72 -4.35 38.12
N MET A 241 -6.64 -4.02 37.40
CA MET A 241 -5.30 -4.49 37.75
C MET A 241 -4.71 -3.77 38.98
N LEU A 242 -5.13 -2.53 39.22
CA LEU A 242 -4.64 -1.70 40.32
C LEU A 242 -5.38 -1.94 41.64
N VAL A 243 -6.63 -2.41 41.57
CA VAL A 243 -7.49 -2.67 42.73
C VAL A 243 -8.05 -4.09 42.63
N SER A 244 -7.82 -4.92 43.65
CA SER A 244 -8.38 -6.28 43.70
C SER A 244 -9.89 -6.25 43.47
N SER A 245 -10.35 -7.02 42.50
CA SER A 245 -11.76 -7.08 42.11
C SER A 245 -12.60 -7.67 43.24
N ALA A 246 -13.57 -6.87 43.70
CA ALA A 246 -14.63 -7.16 44.66
C ALA A 246 -14.25 -7.11 46.16
N ASP A 247 -14.88 -6.18 46.88
CA ASP A 247 -15.17 -6.37 48.31
C ASP A 247 -16.06 -7.62 48.47
N SER A 248 -16.14 -8.17 49.69
CA SER A 248 -16.92 -9.37 50.04
C SER A 248 -18.43 -9.31 49.70
N THR A 249 -18.92 -8.18 49.20
CA THR A 249 -20.27 -7.89 48.74
C THR A 249 -20.47 -8.04 47.23
N GLY A 250 -19.42 -8.32 46.45
CA GLY A 250 -19.50 -8.51 45.00
C GLY A 250 -19.70 -7.22 44.18
N GLN A 251 -19.49 -6.04 44.78
CA GLN A 251 -19.58 -4.76 44.07
C GLN A 251 -18.23 -4.35 43.46
N ASP A 252 -18.28 -3.86 42.22
CA ASP A 252 -17.13 -3.29 41.52
C ASP A 252 -16.60 -2.06 42.28
N SER A 253 -15.28 -1.94 42.41
CA SER A 253 -14.64 -0.77 43.01
C SER A 253 -15.04 0.54 42.27
N PRO A 254 -15.21 1.67 42.97
CA PRO A 254 -15.49 2.96 42.34
C PRO A 254 -14.50 3.35 41.24
N LEU A 255 -13.23 2.92 41.35
CA LEU A 255 -12.20 3.18 40.34
C LEU A 255 -12.48 2.41 39.03
N VAL A 256 -12.98 1.17 39.13
CA VAL A 256 -13.35 0.34 37.97
C VAL A 256 -14.57 0.94 37.27
N LEU A 257 -15.58 1.37 38.04
CA LEU A 257 -16.76 2.06 37.50
C LEU A 257 -16.37 3.36 36.79
N TRP A 258 -15.44 4.13 37.37
CA TRP A 258 -14.94 5.35 36.74
C TRP A 258 -14.13 5.06 35.47
N GLY A 259 -13.31 3.99 35.46
CA GLY A 259 -12.61 3.52 34.27
C GLY A 259 -13.57 3.16 33.13
N ARG A 260 -14.63 2.40 33.45
CA ARG A 260 -15.70 2.05 32.50
C ARG A 260 -16.42 3.30 31.97
N TYR A 261 -16.68 4.27 32.84
CA TYR A 261 -17.27 5.55 32.43
C TYR A 261 -16.35 6.33 31.48
N LEU A 262 -15.04 6.38 31.73
CA LEU A 262 -14.08 7.02 30.82
C LEU A 262 -14.00 6.32 29.46
N ASP A 263 -14.01 4.98 29.45
CA ASP A 263 -13.99 4.20 28.21
C ASP A 263 -15.26 4.41 27.36
N SER A 264 -16.38 4.88 27.94
CA SER A 264 -17.60 5.24 27.20
C SER A 264 -17.39 6.44 26.27
N PHE A 265 -16.40 7.30 26.53
CA PHE A 265 -16.04 8.44 25.68
C PHE A 265 -14.99 8.04 24.63
N GLY A 266 -15.31 7.04 23.81
CA GLY A 266 -14.39 6.43 22.84
C GLY A 266 -14.23 7.16 21.49
N GLY A 267 -15.01 8.20 21.21
CA GLY A 267 -14.99 8.89 19.92
C GLY A 267 -15.59 8.06 18.77
N ILE A 268 -15.37 8.50 17.52
CA ILE A 268 -15.93 7.87 16.31
C ILE A 268 -15.38 6.45 16.07
N MET A 269 -14.09 6.25 16.38
CA MET A 269 -13.34 5.01 16.17
C MET A 269 -12.59 4.65 17.46
N PRO A 270 -13.28 4.06 18.46
CA PRO A 270 -12.70 3.79 19.78
C PRO A 270 -11.51 2.82 19.76
N ARG A 271 -11.48 1.92 18.76
CA ARG A 271 -10.42 0.93 18.55
C ARG A 271 -9.19 1.52 17.87
N TRP A 272 -8.55 2.46 18.55
CA TRP A 272 -7.37 3.16 18.06
C TRP A 272 -6.19 2.22 17.77
N GLU A 273 -6.09 1.11 18.52
CA GLU A 273 -5.01 0.13 18.44
C GLU A 273 -4.89 -0.55 17.07
N VAL A 274 -6.01 -0.71 16.36
CA VAL A 274 -6.07 -1.39 15.06
C VAL A 274 -5.32 -0.59 13.99
N LEU A 275 -5.50 0.73 13.96
CA LEU A 275 -4.89 1.61 12.96
C LEU A 275 -3.53 2.15 13.40
N PHE A 276 -3.22 2.06 14.70
CA PHE A 276 -1.94 2.51 15.26
C PHE A 276 -0.72 1.78 14.65
N LYS A 277 -0.93 0.62 14.03
CA LYS A 277 0.09 -0.11 13.27
C LYS A 277 0.78 0.78 12.22
N VAL A 278 0.06 1.66 11.54
CA VAL A 278 0.65 2.62 10.57
C VAL A 278 1.46 3.70 11.30
N THR A 279 0.98 4.18 12.44
CA THR A 279 1.65 5.16 13.31
C THR A 279 3.01 4.66 13.78
N ILE A 280 3.12 3.39 14.17
CA ILE A 280 4.39 2.75 14.56
C ILE A 280 5.46 2.88 13.47
N LEU A 281 5.08 2.72 12.20
CA LEU A 281 6.01 2.88 11.08
C LEU A 281 6.55 4.31 10.98
N ARG A 282 5.73 5.32 11.31
CA ARG A 282 6.15 6.73 11.35
C ARG A 282 7.02 7.04 12.56
N GLN A 283 6.72 6.47 13.72
CA GLN A 283 7.55 6.56 14.92
C GLN A 283 8.98 6.07 14.64
N ILE A 284 9.10 4.88 14.05
CA ILE A 284 10.38 4.32 13.62
C ILE A 284 11.02 5.23 12.55
N SER A 285 10.25 5.72 11.58
CA SER A 285 10.79 6.60 10.52
C SER A 285 11.43 7.86 11.09
N PHE A 286 10.76 8.54 12.03
CA PHE A 286 11.28 9.75 12.67
C PHE A 286 12.56 9.46 13.46
N ASN A 287 12.54 8.45 14.32
CA ASN A 287 13.68 8.12 15.19
C ASN A 287 14.90 7.69 14.36
N MET A 288 14.70 6.90 13.30
CA MET A 288 15.78 6.44 12.43
C MET A 288 16.30 7.56 11.52
N ASP A 289 15.43 8.39 10.96
CA ASP A 289 15.85 9.57 10.18
C ASP A 289 16.64 10.55 11.05
N TYR A 290 16.24 10.75 12.33
CA TYR A 290 17.01 11.52 13.30
C TYR A 290 18.37 10.88 13.60
N TYR A 291 18.39 9.59 13.93
CA TYR A 291 19.61 8.85 14.23
C TYR A 291 20.65 8.92 13.09
N TRP A 292 20.20 8.84 11.84
CA TRP A 292 21.05 9.01 10.66
C TRP A 292 21.46 10.46 10.40
N SER A 293 20.64 11.45 10.78
CA SER A 293 20.98 12.86 10.65
C SER A 293 22.17 13.28 11.52
N LEU A 294 22.40 12.60 12.64
CA LEU A 294 23.47 12.91 13.59
C LEU A 294 24.89 12.64 13.04
N ASP A 295 25.04 11.64 12.16
CA ASP A 295 26.32 11.31 11.49
C ASP A 295 26.46 12.03 10.14
N TYR A 296 25.48 12.86 9.80
CA TYR A 296 25.43 13.47 8.49
C TYR A 296 26.39 14.68 8.44
N PRO A 297 27.25 14.81 7.41
CA PRO A 297 28.22 15.89 7.35
C PRO A 297 27.57 17.28 7.52
N ALA A 298 28.15 18.14 8.35
CA ALA A 298 27.59 19.46 8.69
C ALA A 298 27.37 20.38 7.48
N SER A 299 28.09 20.15 6.38
CA SER A 299 27.89 20.85 5.12
C SER A 299 26.59 20.41 4.44
N SER A 300 25.72 21.36 4.08
CA SER A 300 24.49 21.07 3.33
C SER A 300 24.81 20.36 2.01
N PRO A 301 24.31 19.14 1.77
CA PRO A 301 24.44 18.46 0.48
C PRO A 301 23.80 19.22 -0.65
N ILE A 302 22.76 20.00 -0.32
CA ILE A 302 22.01 20.77 -1.31
C ILE A 302 22.91 21.87 -1.86
N GLU A 303 23.66 22.55 -0.97
CA GLU A 303 24.66 23.55 -1.35
C GLU A 303 25.86 22.91 -2.05
N LYS A 304 26.38 21.79 -1.51
CA LYS A 304 27.52 21.06 -2.12
C LYS A 304 27.21 20.46 -3.50
N LYS A 305 25.98 20.00 -3.73
CA LYS A 305 25.52 19.48 -5.03
C LYS A 305 25.00 20.58 -5.97
N GLN A 306 24.98 21.85 -5.52
CA GLN A 306 24.34 22.96 -6.24
C GLN A 306 22.92 22.62 -6.74
N THR A 307 22.19 21.83 -5.95
CA THR A 307 20.83 21.38 -6.31
C THR A 307 19.81 22.40 -5.87
N ASP A 308 18.88 22.75 -6.76
CA ASP A 308 17.75 23.61 -6.44
C ASP A 308 16.86 22.92 -5.37
N PRO A 309 16.70 23.51 -4.17
CA PRO A 309 15.89 22.92 -3.10
C PRO A 309 14.41 22.80 -3.45
N THR A 310 13.92 23.59 -4.41
CA THR A 310 12.52 23.54 -4.88
C THR A 310 12.25 22.38 -5.83
N ALA A 311 13.31 21.81 -6.40
CA ALA A 311 13.24 20.80 -7.46
C ALA A 311 13.97 19.49 -7.09
N LEU A 312 14.09 19.17 -5.80
CA LEU A 312 14.77 17.94 -5.37
C LEU A 312 14.15 16.68 -6.00
N SER A 313 15.01 15.75 -6.41
CA SER A 313 14.57 14.43 -6.84
C SER A 313 13.91 13.69 -5.68
N GLU A 314 13.02 12.75 -5.97
CA GLU A 314 12.34 11.96 -4.94
C GLU A 314 13.35 11.26 -4.01
N ARG A 315 14.42 10.70 -4.57
CA ARG A 315 15.46 10.03 -3.82
C ARG A 315 16.19 11.01 -2.89
N ASP A 316 16.44 12.23 -3.36
CA ASP A 316 17.10 13.24 -2.55
C ASP A 316 16.20 13.70 -1.40
N ARG A 317 14.90 13.93 -1.62
CA ARG A 317 13.95 14.28 -0.53
C ARG A 317 13.89 13.24 0.59
N VAL A 318 14.08 11.96 0.26
CA VAL A 318 14.06 10.86 1.23
C VAL A 318 15.42 10.69 1.93
N ASN A 319 16.53 10.85 1.20
CA ASN A 319 17.87 10.54 1.71
C ASN A 319 18.63 11.71 2.32
N ILE A 320 18.34 12.94 1.89
CA ILE A 320 18.90 14.14 2.52
C ILE A 320 18.14 14.35 3.82
N PRO A 321 18.82 14.35 4.99
CA PRO A 321 18.15 14.61 6.26
C PRO A 321 17.51 15.99 6.28
N ALA A 322 16.39 16.10 7.01
CA ALA A 322 15.86 17.40 7.37
C ALA A 322 16.88 18.18 8.22
N GLU A 323 16.73 19.51 8.27
CA GLU A 323 17.58 20.35 9.12
C GLU A 323 17.44 19.94 10.60
N PRO A 324 18.50 20.08 11.43
CA PRO A 324 18.45 19.68 12.84
C PRO A 324 17.29 20.32 13.63
N SER A 325 16.94 21.56 13.30
CA SER A 325 15.81 22.32 13.88
C SER A 325 14.44 21.70 13.58
N ALA A 326 14.33 20.94 12.48
CA ALA A 326 13.10 20.27 12.10
C ALA A 326 12.78 19.06 12.99
N PHE A 327 13.76 18.47 13.67
CA PHE A 327 13.58 17.36 14.60
C PHE A 327 13.13 17.84 15.99
N ASN A 328 11.93 18.42 16.03
CA ASN A 328 11.28 18.94 17.25
C ASN A 328 9.90 18.28 17.47
N GLY A 329 9.34 18.44 18.67
CA GLY A 329 8.11 17.76 19.09
C GLY A 329 6.87 18.16 18.27
N ARG A 330 6.79 19.41 17.79
CA ARG A 330 5.68 19.88 16.96
C ARG A 330 5.69 19.17 15.60
N ASN A 331 6.84 19.18 14.94
CA ASN A 331 7.02 18.53 13.64
C ASN A 331 6.83 17.02 13.75
N TYR A 332 7.31 16.41 14.83
CA TYR A 332 7.08 14.99 15.12
C TYR A 332 5.59 14.67 15.19
N LEU A 333 4.82 15.40 16.02
CA LEU A 333 3.41 15.11 16.19
C LEU A 333 2.60 15.36 14.91
N ALA A 334 2.88 16.47 14.22
CA ALA A 334 2.27 16.80 12.93
C ALA A 334 2.55 15.74 11.86
N TYR A 335 3.76 15.19 11.81
CA TYR A 335 4.14 14.13 10.90
C TYR A 335 3.46 12.79 11.24
N VAL A 336 3.59 12.34 12.48
CA VAL A 336 3.09 11.03 12.91
C VAL A 336 1.57 10.98 12.78
N LEU A 337 0.89 12.06 13.17
CA LEU A 337 -0.57 12.18 13.13
C LEU A 337 -1.10 12.92 11.90
N TYR A 338 -0.32 13.03 10.83
CA TYR A 338 -0.75 13.71 9.60
C TYR A 338 -2.07 13.11 9.09
N SER A 339 -3.14 13.88 9.24
CA SER A 339 -4.52 13.37 9.21
C SER A 339 -4.92 12.73 7.89
N PRO A 340 -4.53 13.27 6.71
CA PRO A 340 -4.85 12.66 5.42
C PRO A 340 -4.33 11.23 5.27
N LEU A 341 -3.31 10.84 6.04
CA LEU A 341 -2.69 9.53 5.95
C LEU A 341 -2.70 8.78 7.30
N TYR A 342 -3.42 9.27 8.31
CA TYR A 342 -3.40 8.71 9.66
C TYR A 342 -4.14 7.37 9.75
N LEU A 343 -5.38 7.32 9.25
CA LEU A 343 -6.25 6.15 9.35
C LEU A 343 -5.79 5.01 8.44
N ALA A 344 -5.58 5.32 7.17
CA ALA A 344 -4.98 4.41 6.20
C ALA A 344 -4.28 5.27 5.14
N GLY A 345 -3.48 4.65 4.27
CA GLY A 345 -2.87 5.34 3.15
C GLY A 345 -1.37 5.11 3.06
N PRO A 346 -0.72 5.70 2.04
CA PRO A 346 0.67 5.41 1.83
C PRO A 346 1.55 5.94 2.97
N ILE A 347 2.58 5.17 3.28
CA ILE A 347 3.59 5.49 4.29
C ILE A 347 4.58 6.49 3.69
N LEU A 348 4.69 7.64 4.33
CA LEU A 348 5.61 8.72 3.99
C LEU A 348 6.71 8.78 5.06
N THR A 349 7.97 8.97 4.66
CA THR A 349 9.09 9.13 5.60
C THR A 349 9.14 10.54 6.17
N PHE A 350 9.83 10.76 7.29
CA PHE A 350 9.88 12.07 7.94
C PHE A 350 10.57 13.11 7.05
N ASN A 351 11.72 12.75 6.47
CA ASN A 351 12.44 13.66 5.56
C ASN A 351 11.60 14.10 4.36
N ASP A 352 10.88 13.16 3.72
CA ASP A 352 10.04 13.48 2.55
C ASP A 352 8.83 14.33 2.97
N TYR A 353 8.22 14.06 4.13
CA TYR A 353 7.16 14.92 4.69
C TYR A 353 7.66 16.35 4.89
N ILE A 354 8.76 16.56 5.62
CA ILE A 354 9.30 17.92 5.88
C ILE A 354 9.68 18.61 4.57
N SER A 355 10.32 17.91 3.64
CA SER A 355 10.67 18.48 2.33
C SER A 355 9.44 18.98 1.58
N GLN A 356 8.35 18.21 1.57
CA GLN A 356 7.10 18.58 0.89
C GLN A 356 6.29 19.66 1.64
N GLN A 357 6.42 19.75 2.97
CA GLN A 357 5.87 20.86 3.76
C GLN A 357 6.65 22.17 3.57
N ARG A 358 7.95 22.10 3.25
CA ARG A 358 8.78 23.26 2.92
C ARG A 358 8.54 23.73 1.48
N PHE A 359 8.64 22.81 0.51
CA PHE A 359 8.47 23.11 -0.91
C PHE A 359 7.39 22.23 -1.55
N PRO A 360 6.40 22.82 -2.26
CA PRO A 360 5.35 22.05 -2.89
C PRO A 360 5.92 21.13 -4.00
N PRO A 361 5.54 19.83 -4.04
CA PRO A 361 5.97 18.94 -5.10
C PRO A 361 5.53 19.41 -6.48
N LEU A 362 6.47 19.54 -7.42
CA LEU A 362 6.19 19.89 -8.82
C LEU A 362 5.36 18.84 -9.58
N SER A 363 5.24 17.63 -9.04
CA SER A 363 4.37 16.58 -9.57
C SER A 363 2.88 16.84 -9.31
N LEU A 364 2.52 17.80 -8.44
CA LEU A 364 1.14 18.10 -8.08
C LEU A 364 0.56 19.21 -8.97
N THR A 365 -0.04 18.81 -10.10
CA THR A 365 -0.85 19.72 -10.92
C THR A 365 -2.34 19.50 -10.68
N ARG A 366 -3.15 20.56 -10.79
CA ARG A 366 -4.62 20.45 -10.66
C ARG A 366 -5.18 19.42 -11.65
N SER A 367 -4.70 19.45 -12.89
CA SER A 367 -5.07 18.49 -13.94
C SER A 367 -4.81 17.03 -13.53
N ARG A 368 -3.63 16.73 -12.96
CA ARG A 368 -3.30 15.37 -12.49
C ARG A 368 -4.19 14.96 -11.32
N VAL A 369 -4.38 15.84 -10.34
CA VAL A 369 -5.21 15.55 -9.15
C VAL A 369 -6.67 15.29 -9.57
N THR A 370 -7.22 16.08 -10.48
CA THR A 370 -8.58 15.86 -11.03
C THR A 370 -8.67 14.52 -11.76
N ARG A 371 -7.72 14.18 -12.63
CA ARG A 371 -7.69 12.86 -13.30
C ARG A 371 -7.59 11.71 -12.28
N TYR A 372 -6.76 11.86 -11.25
CA TYR A 372 -6.64 10.86 -10.19
C TYR A 372 -7.96 10.71 -9.41
N ALA A 373 -8.65 11.81 -9.09
CA ALA A 373 -9.95 11.79 -8.42
C ALA A 373 -11.03 11.09 -9.26
N VAL A 374 -11.08 11.35 -10.57
CA VAL A 374 -12.02 10.66 -11.47
C VAL A 374 -11.69 9.16 -11.55
N ARG A 375 -10.40 8.79 -11.64
CA ARG A 375 -9.99 7.39 -11.62
C ARG A 375 -10.36 6.70 -10.30
N PHE A 376 -10.24 7.39 -9.17
CA PHE A 376 -10.70 6.90 -7.88
C PHE A 376 -12.21 6.66 -7.88
N LEU A 377 -13.02 7.63 -8.35
CA LEU A 377 -14.46 7.47 -8.47
C LEU A 377 -14.84 6.25 -9.33
N LEU A 378 -14.21 6.09 -10.50
CA LEU A 378 -14.45 4.91 -11.35
C LEU A 378 -14.05 3.59 -10.67
N THR A 379 -13.06 3.61 -9.79
CA THR A 379 -12.65 2.43 -9.01
C THR A 379 -13.71 2.08 -7.96
N VAL A 380 -14.28 3.08 -7.28
CA VAL A 380 -15.39 2.90 -6.34
C VAL A 380 -16.61 2.36 -7.07
N LEU A 381 -16.98 2.95 -8.21
CA LEU A 381 -18.09 2.48 -9.03
C LEU A 381 -17.89 1.05 -9.54
N ALA A 382 -16.65 0.65 -9.88
CA ALA A 382 -16.35 -0.71 -10.27
C ALA A 382 -16.55 -1.70 -9.12
N MET A 383 -16.15 -1.35 -7.89
CA MET A 383 -16.42 -2.16 -6.70
C MET A 383 -17.91 -2.24 -6.42
N GLU A 384 -18.63 -1.11 -6.43
CA GLU A 384 -20.08 -1.11 -6.26
C GLU A 384 -20.76 -2.00 -7.29
N PHE A 385 -20.38 -1.91 -8.57
CA PHE A 385 -20.91 -2.78 -9.61
C PHE A 385 -20.64 -4.25 -9.29
N ILE A 386 -19.41 -4.64 -8.96
CA ILE A 386 -19.08 -6.03 -8.59
C ILE A 386 -19.96 -6.53 -7.44
N LEU A 387 -20.11 -5.75 -6.36
CA LEU A 387 -20.87 -6.18 -5.18
C LEU A 387 -22.38 -6.32 -5.41
N HIS A 388 -22.95 -5.72 -6.47
CA HIS A 388 -24.37 -5.90 -6.82
C HIS A 388 -24.62 -7.11 -7.74
N PHE A 389 -23.57 -7.68 -8.34
CA PHE A 389 -23.69 -8.79 -9.30
C PHE A 389 -22.97 -10.06 -8.86
N ILE A 390 -21.97 -9.94 -7.97
CA ILE A 390 -21.12 -11.02 -7.49
C ILE A 390 -21.13 -11.00 -5.96
N TYR A 391 -21.84 -11.95 -5.35
CA TYR A 391 -22.02 -12.04 -3.90
C TYR A 391 -20.98 -12.96 -3.24
N ALA A 392 -19.72 -12.84 -3.69
CA ALA A 392 -18.69 -13.81 -3.35
C ALA A 392 -18.33 -13.83 -1.86
N VAL A 393 -18.41 -12.70 -1.16
CA VAL A 393 -18.08 -12.63 0.26
C VAL A 393 -19.23 -13.21 1.08
N ALA A 394 -20.47 -12.84 0.77
CA ALA A 394 -21.66 -13.38 1.44
C ALA A 394 -21.74 -14.91 1.28
N ILE A 395 -21.49 -15.43 0.07
CA ILE A 395 -21.42 -16.88 -0.18
C ILE A 395 -20.32 -17.51 0.67
N SER A 396 -19.14 -16.90 0.73
CA SER A 396 -18.02 -17.42 1.51
C SER A 396 -18.29 -17.47 3.01
N GLN A 397 -18.96 -16.43 3.56
CA GLN A 397 -19.30 -16.33 4.98
C GLN A 397 -20.44 -17.26 5.40
N ALA A 398 -21.35 -17.57 4.48
CA ALA A 398 -22.48 -18.47 4.77
C ALA A 398 -22.06 -19.94 4.90
N HIS A 399 -20.81 -20.29 4.57
CA HIS A 399 -20.28 -21.65 4.59
C HIS A 399 -21.26 -22.68 3.97
N PRO A 400 -21.71 -22.46 2.72
CA PRO A 400 -22.63 -23.37 2.07
C PRO A 400 -21.98 -24.74 1.84
N ASP A 401 -22.81 -25.74 1.53
CA ASP A 401 -22.30 -27.00 1.02
C ASP A 401 -21.56 -26.76 -0.30
N TRP A 402 -20.24 -26.90 -0.27
CA TRP A 402 -19.35 -26.64 -1.39
C TRP A 402 -19.54 -27.65 -2.54
N SER A 403 -20.09 -28.84 -2.26
CA SER A 403 -20.35 -29.87 -3.27
C SER A 403 -21.47 -29.50 -4.26
N LEU A 404 -22.27 -28.47 -3.92
CA LEU A 404 -23.32 -27.93 -4.78
C LEU A 404 -22.76 -27.02 -5.89
N TYR A 405 -21.46 -26.77 -5.89
CA TYR A 405 -20.79 -25.96 -6.89
C TYR A 405 -19.87 -26.83 -7.73
N SER A 406 -19.87 -26.59 -9.04
CA SER A 406 -18.86 -27.19 -9.91
C SER A 406 -17.45 -26.65 -9.59
N PRO A 407 -16.39 -27.40 -9.93
CA PRO A 407 -15.00 -26.93 -9.79
C PRO A 407 -14.74 -25.58 -10.46
N GLY A 408 -15.40 -25.33 -11.61
CA GLY A 408 -15.33 -24.05 -12.31
C GLY A 408 -15.99 -22.90 -11.54
N GLN A 409 -17.16 -23.13 -10.94
CA GLN A 409 -17.84 -22.14 -10.10
C GLN A 409 -17.02 -21.80 -8.86
N LEU A 410 -16.52 -22.80 -8.13
CA LEU A 410 -15.68 -22.58 -6.94
C LEU A 410 -14.41 -21.81 -7.28
N SER A 411 -13.74 -22.19 -8.38
CA SER A 411 -12.53 -21.52 -8.84
C SER A 411 -12.79 -20.07 -9.23
N MET A 412 -13.90 -19.77 -9.91
CA MET A 412 -14.26 -18.40 -10.28
C MET A 412 -14.71 -17.58 -9.06
N LEU A 413 -15.48 -18.17 -8.14
CA LEU A 413 -15.85 -17.53 -6.87
C LEU A 413 -14.60 -17.09 -6.10
N GLY A 414 -13.62 -18.00 -5.96
CA GLY A 414 -12.33 -17.70 -5.36
C GLY A 414 -11.58 -16.59 -6.09
N PHE A 415 -11.49 -16.67 -7.42
CA PHE A 415 -10.81 -15.67 -8.24
C PHE A 415 -11.42 -14.26 -8.09
N PHE A 416 -12.75 -14.13 -8.11
CA PHE A 416 -13.42 -12.84 -7.91
C PHE A 416 -13.36 -12.37 -6.46
N ASN A 417 -13.35 -13.27 -5.48
CA ASN A 417 -13.10 -12.89 -4.10
C ASN A 417 -11.71 -12.26 -3.93
N LEU A 418 -10.67 -12.77 -4.62
CA LEU A 418 -9.35 -12.12 -4.64
C LEU A 418 -9.39 -10.70 -5.24
N HIS A 419 -10.26 -10.45 -6.23
CA HIS A 419 -10.46 -9.11 -6.79
C HIS A 419 -11.16 -8.17 -5.82
N ILE A 420 -12.17 -8.67 -5.09
CA ILE A 420 -12.86 -7.94 -4.03
C ILE A 420 -11.86 -7.59 -2.91
N ILE A 421 -11.00 -8.53 -2.51
CA ILE A 421 -9.91 -8.27 -1.55
C ILE A 421 -8.92 -7.22 -2.07
N TRP A 422 -8.58 -7.26 -3.36
CA TRP A 422 -7.72 -6.23 -3.95
C TRP A 422 -8.40 -4.85 -3.95
N LEU A 423 -9.68 -4.77 -4.34
CA LEU A 423 -10.45 -3.53 -4.37
C LEU A 423 -10.69 -2.95 -2.98
N LYS A 424 -11.02 -3.78 -1.98
CA LYS A 424 -11.28 -3.32 -0.61
C LYS A 424 -10.08 -2.66 0.05
N LEU A 425 -8.85 -3.03 -0.36
CA LEU A 425 -7.62 -2.40 0.09
C LEU A 425 -7.22 -1.21 -0.80
N LEU A 426 -7.40 -1.35 -2.11
CA LEU A 426 -7.10 -0.31 -3.09
C LEU A 426 -7.88 0.98 -2.82
N ILE A 427 -9.18 0.87 -2.57
CA ILE A 427 -10.09 2.02 -2.47
C ILE A 427 -9.71 2.91 -1.28
N PRO A 428 -9.61 2.43 -0.02
CA PRO A 428 -9.16 3.26 1.09
C PRO A 428 -7.78 3.86 0.84
N TRP A 429 -6.81 3.08 0.36
CA TRP A 429 -5.46 3.61 0.09
C TRP A 429 -5.45 4.73 -0.96
N ARG A 430 -6.26 4.60 -2.01
CA ARG A 430 -6.41 5.66 -3.02
C ARG A 430 -7.15 6.87 -2.48
N PHE A 431 -8.15 6.67 -1.63
CA PHE A 431 -8.89 7.75 -0.98
C PHE A 431 -7.96 8.61 -0.12
N PHE A 432 -7.22 8.00 0.81
CA PHE A 432 -6.30 8.73 1.69
C PHE A 432 -5.13 9.36 0.92
N ARG A 433 -4.67 8.70 -0.14
CA ARG A 433 -3.74 9.33 -1.09
C ARG A 433 -4.36 10.54 -1.76
N LEU A 434 -5.59 10.46 -2.29
CA LEU A 434 -6.28 11.60 -2.90
C LEU A 434 -6.39 12.76 -1.92
N TRP A 435 -6.74 12.49 -0.66
CA TRP A 435 -6.80 13.50 0.39
C TRP A 435 -5.44 14.21 0.56
N ALA A 436 -4.34 13.46 0.64
CA ALA A 436 -3.00 14.06 0.71
C ALA A 436 -2.65 14.87 -0.57
N LEU A 437 -3.01 14.38 -1.76
CA LEU A 437 -2.78 15.08 -3.03
C LEU A 437 -3.51 16.42 -3.08
N VAL A 438 -4.77 16.46 -2.62
CA VAL A 438 -5.57 17.70 -2.54
C VAL A 438 -5.00 18.66 -1.50
N ASP A 439 -4.46 18.13 -0.41
CA ASP A 439 -3.80 18.91 0.64
C ASP A 439 -2.46 19.52 0.18
N GLY A 440 -1.79 18.90 -0.80
CA GLY A 440 -0.52 19.38 -1.36
C GLY A 440 0.71 18.53 -1.03
N VAL A 441 0.50 17.25 -0.67
CA VAL A 441 1.54 16.25 -0.42
C VAL A 441 1.36 15.13 -1.45
N ASP A 442 2.45 14.70 -2.11
CA ASP A 442 2.47 13.59 -3.06
C ASP A 442 3.09 12.35 -2.42
N PRO A 443 2.31 11.49 -1.76
CA PRO A 443 2.79 10.19 -1.30
C PRO A 443 2.79 9.15 -2.44
N PRO A 444 3.53 8.04 -2.34
CA PRO A 444 3.58 7.02 -3.39
C PRO A 444 2.27 6.25 -3.57
N GLU A 445 1.92 5.82 -4.78
CA GLU A 445 0.79 4.91 -5.02
C GLU A 445 1.07 3.52 -4.42
N ASN A 446 0.09 2.96 -3.70
CA ASN A 446 0.23 1.66 -3.03
C ASN A 446 -0.03 0.44 -3.92
N MET A 447 -0.88 0.56 -4.93
CA MET A 447 -1.20 -0.54 -5.85
C MET A 447 -0.83 -0.16 -7.27
N VAL A 448 0.29 -0.69 -7.75
CA VAL A 448 0.79 -0.36 -9.09
C VAL A 448 -0.01 -1.07 -10.19
N ARG A 449 -0.41 -2.31 -9.93
CA ARG A 449 -1.05 -3.20 -10.91
C ARG A 449 -2.24 -3.92 -10.30
N CYS A 450 -3.20 -4.29 -11.16
CA CYS A 450 -4.27 -5.23 -10.81
C CYS A 450 -3.67 -6.58 -10.42
N VAL A 451 -4.32 -7.33 -9.53
CA VAL A 451 -3.91 -8.68 -9.14
C VAL A 451 -3.74 -9.58 -10.36
N SER A 452 -4.62 -9.50 -11.36
CA SER A 452 -4.52 -10.22 -12.64
C SER A 452 -3.50 -9.67 -13.64
N ASN A 453 -2.66 -8.71 -13.25
CA ASN A 453 -1.52 -8.23 -14.06
C ASN A 453 -0.19 -8.42 -13.30
N ASN A 454 -0.11 -9.49 -12.51
CA ASN A 454 1.09 -9.93 -11.81
C ASN A 454 1.33 -11.43 -12.02
N TYR A 455 2.40 -11.78 -12.73
CA TYR A 455 2.78 -13.16 -13.02
C TYR A 455 3.97 -13.65 -12.18
N SER A 456 4.65 -12.75 -11.47
CA SER A 456 5.83 -13.03 -10.63
C SER A 456 5.50 -12.69 -9.19
N ALA A 457 5.82 -13.60 -8.27
CA ALA A 457 5.59 -13.41 -6.86
C ALA A 457 6.48 -12.28 -6.31
N PHE A 458 7.74 -12.19 -6.75
CA PHE A 458 8.62 -11.08 -6.37
C PHE A 458 8.13 -9.73 -6.88
N ALA A 459 7.67 -9.69 -8.13
CA ALA A 459 7.12 -8.49 -8.72
C ALA A 459 5.85 -8.05 -7.97
N PHE A 460 4.97 -9.00 -7.64
CA PHE A 460 3.75 -8.76 -6.88
C PHE A 460 4.03 -8.05 -5.56
N TRP A 461 4.95 -8.56 -4.72
CA TRP A 461 5.27 -7.92 -3.42
C TRP A 461 5.94 -6.55 -3.51
N ARG A 462 6.54 -6.21 -4.66
CA ARG A 462 7.04 -4.85 -4.94
C ARG A 462 5.96 -3.90 -5.44
N ALA A 463 4.91 -4.43 -6.08
CA ALA A 463 3.79 -3.68 -6.61
C ALA A 463 2.62 -3.51 -5.62
N TRP A 464 2.47 -4.46 -4.69
CA TRP A 464 1.46 -4.48 -3.65
C TRP A 464 1.92 -3.72 -2.41
N HIS A 465 1.06 -2.86 -1.87
CA HIS A 465 1.36 -1.99 -0.73
C HIS A 465 2.72 -1.30 -0.85
N ARG A 466 2.98 -0.70 -2.02
CA ARG A 466 4.32 -0.22 -2.43
C ARG A 466 4.97 0.75 -1.44
N SER A 467 4.22 1.63 -0.77
CA SER A 467 4.80 2.51 0.25
C SER A 467 5.42 1.72 1.41
N PHE A 468 4.76 0.64 1.82
CA PHE A 468 5.23 -0.25 2.88
C PHE A 468 6.45 -1.02 2.43
N ASN A 469 6.44 -1.56 1.19
CA ASN A 469 7.64 -2.18 0.62
C ASN A 469 8.84 -1.22 0.63
N ARG A 470 8.65 0.04 0.23
CA ARG A 470 9.72 1.05 0.25
C ARG A 470 10.20 1.39 1.67
N TRP A 471 9.26 1.45 2.61
CA TRP A 471 9.56 1.64 4.03
C TRP A 471 10.42 0.49 4.56
N ILE A 472 10.01 -0.77 4.32
CA ILE A 472 10.75 -1.98 4.69
C ILE A 472 12.15 -1.95 4.09
N VAL A 473 12.26 -1.62 2.80
CA VAL A 473 13.55 -1.56 2.13
C VAL A 473 14.49 -0.57 2.83
N ARG A 474 13.99 0.61 3.19
CA ARG A 474 14.79 1.67 3.85
C ARG A 474 15.15 1.35 5.30
N TYR A 475 14.18 0.92 6.11
CA TYR A 475 14.35 0.83 7.57
C TYR A 475 14.70 -0.58 8.08
N VAL A 476 14.48 -1.63 7.28
CA VAL A 476 14.78 -3.03 7.65
C VAL A 476 15.85 -3.61 6.73
N TYR A 477 15.57 -3.72 5.43
CA TYR A 477 16.40 -4.49 4.50
C TYR A 477 17.80 -3.88 4.27
N VAL A 478 17.90 -2.58 4.01
CA VAL A 478 19.18 -1.88 3.77
C VAL A 478 20.07 -1.86 5.02
N PRO A 479 19.56 -1.54 6.23
CA PRO A 479 20.32 -1.64 7.48
C PRO A 479 20.91 -3.04 7.73
N LEU A 480 20.17 -4.11 7.41
CA LEU A 480 20.64 -5.51 7.47
C LEU A 480 21.68 -5.87 6.37
N GLY A 481 22.19 -4.89 5.62
CA GLY A 481 23.19 -5.08 4.57
C GLY A 481 22.62 -5.44 3.20
N GLY A 482 21.30 -5.36 3.01
CA GLY A 482 20.67 -5.48 1.71
C GLY A 482 21.09 -4.36 0.76
N GLY A 483 21.46 -4.69 -0.48
CA GLY A 483 21.82 -3.72 -1.52
C GLY A 483 23.23 -3.11 -1.44
N ARG A 484 24.04 -3.44 -0.42
CA ARG A 484 25.42 -2.92 -0.26
C ARG A 484 26.44 -3.42 -1.29
N GLY A 485 26.16 -4.50 -2.03
CA GLY A 485 27.09 -5.08 -3.01
C GLY A 485 27.27 -4.32 -4.33
N ARG A 486 26.72 -3.11 -4.47
CA ARG A 486 26.84 -2.31 -5.73
C ARG A 486 27.24 -0.85 -5.54
N ALA A 487 27.26 -0.34 -4.31
CA ALA A 487 27.37 1.10 -4.05
C ALA A 487 28.65 1.53 -3.33
N ARG A 488 29.46 0.59 -2.86
CA ARG A 488 30.78 0.86 -2.29
C ARG A 488 31.75 -0.01 -3.07
N GLY A 489 32.67 0.60 -3.81
CA GLY A 489 33.81 -0.08 -4.44
C GLY A 489 34.80 -0.61 -3.39
N ASP A 490 34.29 -1.29 -2.37
CA ASP A 490 35.09 -2.14 -1.49
C ASP A 490 35.19 -3.50 -2.18
N ASP A 491 36.00 -3.55 -3.23
CA ASP A 491 36.36 -4.77 -3.97
C ASP A 491 37.26 -5.72 -3.14
N ASN A 492 37.38 -5.49 -1.82
CA ASN A 492 38.38 -6.15 -0.98
C ASN A 492 37.81 -7.10 0.09
N LYS A 493 36.58 -7.60 -0.06
CA LYS A 493 36.14 -8.76 0.73
C LYS A 493 35.60 -9.86 -0.17
N SER A 494 36.41 -10.92 -0.27
CA SER A 494 36.07 -12.29 -0.68
C SER A 494 34.91 -12.84 0.18
N SER A 495 33.71 -12.28 0.03
CA SER A 495 32.51 -12.92 0.55
C SER A 495 32.09 -13.96 -0.48
N SER A 496 32.19 -15.24 -0.12
CA SER A 496 31.67 -16.35 -0.94
C SER A 496 30.28 -15.99 -1.47
N VAL A 497 30.06 -16.24 -2.77
CA VAL A 497 28.76 -16.02 -3.44
C VAL A 497 27.63 -16.70 -2.66
N ILE A 498 27.92 -17.82 -2.00
CA ILE A 498 27.00 -18.57 -1.13
C ILE A 498 26.64 -17.75 0.11
N PHE A 499 27.62 -17.14 0.79
CA PHE A 499 27.38 -16.31 1.98
C PHE A 499 26.56 -15.05 1.64
N ALA A 500 26.80 -14.43 0.47
CA ALA A 500 25.98 -13.32 -0.01
C ALA A 500 24.52 -13.73 -0.26
N LYS A 501 24.29 -14.93 -0.85
CA LYS A 501 22.95 -15.49 -1.06
C LYS A 501 22.26 -15.89 0.25
N ALA A 502 22.97 -16.56 1.16
CA ALA A 502 22.45 -16.93 2.47
C ALA A 502 21.99 -15.70 3.27
N ARG A 503 22.81 -14.63 3.27
CA ARG A 503 22.44 -13.34 3.87
C ARG A 503 21.21 -12.72 3.22
N GLN A 504 21.08 -12.82 1.89
CA GLN A 504 19.90 -12.33 1.19
C GLN A 504 18.63 -13.08 1.61
N ILE A 505 18.69 -14.42 1.72
CA ILE A 505 17.58 -15.27 2.19
C ILE A 505 17.23 -14.92 3.64
N PHE A 506 18.24 -14.80 4.52
CA PHE A 506 18.05 -14.41 5.91
C PHE A 506 17.39 -13.03 6.05
N ASN A 507 17.84 -12.05 5.27
CA ASN A 507 17.23 -10.72 5.25
C ASN A 507 15.77 -10.77 4.77
N PHE A 508 15.45 -11.62 3.78
CA PHE A 508 14.07 -11.84 3.37
C PHE A 508 13.23 -12.47 4.48
N LEU A 509 13.76 -13.48 5.18
CA LEU A 509 13.07 -14.11 6.31
C LEU A 509 12.73 -13.08 7.39
N ILE A 510 13.69 -12.24 7.80
CA ILE A 510 13.45 -11.17 8.77
C ILE A 510 12.37 -10.20 8.28
N VAL A 511 12.44 -9.79 7.01
CA VAL A 511 11.45 -8.89 6.42
C VAL A 511 10.05 -9.48 6.47
N PHE A 512 9.88 -10.74 6.03
CA PHE A 512 8.56 -11.38 6.02
C PHE A 512 8.05 -11.68 7.44
N THR A 513 8.93 -12.01 8.38
CA THR A 513 8.56 -12.12 9.81
C THR A 513 8.06 -10.78 10.34
N PHE A 514 8.75 -9.67 10.07
CA PHE A 514 8.28 -8.35 10.47
C PHE A 514 6.93 -7.99 9.82
N VAL A 515 6.75 -8.28 8.53
CA VAL A 515 5.48 -8.06 7.82
C VAL A 515 4.35 -8.84 8.48
N ALA A 516 4.56 -10.12 8.80
CA ALA A 516 3.56 -10.95 9.47
C ALA A 516 3.20 -10.37 10.85
N LEU A 517 4.21 -10.09 11.69
CA LEU A 517 4.01 -9.50 13.02
C LEU A 517 3.27 -8.16 12.95
N TRP A 518 3.58 -7.33 11.96
CA TRP A 518 2.93 -6.03 11.77
C TRP A 518 1.45 -6.17 11.37
N HIS A 519 1.09 -7.19 10.59
CA HIS A 519 -0.30 -7.42 10.17
C HIS A 519 -1.15 -7.99 11.31
N ASP A 520 -0.75 -9.12 11.90
CA ASP A 520 -1.48 -9.81 12.96
C ASP A 520 -0.52 -10.65 13.81
N LEU A 521 -0.78 -10.73 15.11
CA LEU A 521 -0.05 -11.57 16.05
C LEU A 521 -0.56 -13.01 16.08
N ASN A 522 -1.69 -13.30 15.44
CA ASN A 522 -2.16 -14.68 15.28
C ASN A 522 -1.10 -15.54 14.57
N LEU A 523 -0.77 -16.68 15.18
CA LEU A 523 0.16 -17.67 14.63
C LEU A 523 -0.23 -18.13 13.21
N ARG A 524 -1.52 -18.08 12.88
CA ARG A 524 -2.03 -18.37 11.54
C ARG A 524 -1.44 -17.43 10.47
N LEU A 525 -1.33 -16.14 10.76
CA LEU A 525 -0.78 -15.16 9.81
C LEU A 525 0.75 -15.25 9.73
N LEU A 526 1.41 -15.63 10.82
CA LEU A 526 2.84 -15.93 10.82
C LEU A 526 3.17 -17.16 9.97
N MET A 527 2.42 -18.25 10.16
CA MET A 527 2.50 -19.46 9.33
C MET A 527 2.22 -19.15 7.86
N TRP A 528 1.22 -18.31 7.58
CA TRP A 528 0.95 -17.84 6.22
C TRP A 528 2.14 -17.05 5.64
N GLY A 529 2.73 -16.13 6.41
CA GLY A 529 3.90 -15.37 5.98
C GLY A 529 5.10 -16.25 5.63
N TRP A 530 5.30 -17.35 6.37
CA TRP A 530 6.32 -18.36 6.07
C TRP A 530 5.95 -19.26 4.88
N LEU A 531 4.67 -19.58 4.71
CA LEU A 531 4.20 -20.29 3.52
C LEU A 531 4.45 -19.46 2.24
N ILE A 532 4.26 -18.15 2.31
CA ILE A 532 4.59 -17.24 1.20
C ILE A 532 6.08 -17.27 0.87
N THR A 533 6.99 -17.31 1.86
CA THR A 533 8.42 -17.40 1.57
C THR A 533 8.77 -18.71 0.86
N LEU A 534 8.11 -19.82 1.22
CA LEU A 534 8.22 -21.08 0.49
C LEU A 534 7.68 -20.98 -0.95
N PHE A 535 6.54 -20.32 -1.17
CA PHE A 535 5.96 -20.14 -2.51
C PHE A 535 6.77 -19.23 -3.44
N VAL A 536 7.68 -18.43 -2.90
CA VAL A 536 8.63 -17.65 -3.70
C VAL A 536 9.84 -18.48 -4.15
N LEU A 537 10.18 -19.57 -3.44
CA LEU A 537 11.35 -20.42 -3.75
C LEU A 537 11.30 -21.04 -5.16
N PRO A 538 10.18 -21.58 -5.66
CA PRO A 538 10.10 -22.12 -7.02
C PRO A 538 10.52 -21.11 -8.08
N GLU A 539 10.12 -19.83 -7.95
CA GLU A 539 10.54 -18.77 -8.88
C GLU A 539 12.06 -18.53 -8.81
N ILE A 540 12.65 -18.55 -7.61
CA ILE A 540 14.11 -18.44 -7.44
C ILE A 540 14.82 -19.64 -8.09
N ILE A 541 14.38 -20.85 -7.79
CA ILE A 541 15.00 -22.07 -8.31
C ILE A 541 14.89 -22.10 -9.83
N ALA A 542 13.72 -21.79 -10.40
CA ALA A 542 13.51 -21.75 -11.84
C ALA A 542 14.41 -20.69 -12.50
N THR A 543 14.55 -19.50 -11.92
CA THR A 543 15.43 -18.45 -12.47
C THR A 543 16.92 -18.79 -12.37
N LEU A 544 17.32 -19.64 -11.41
CA LEU A 544 18.68 -20.18 -11.31
C LEU A 544 18.93 -21.31 -12.32
N LEU A 545 17.98 -22.23 -12.49
CA LEU A 545 18.08 -23.35 -13.43
C LEU A 545 18.01 -22.89 -14.89
N PHE A 546 17.20 -21.86 -15.18
CA PHE A 546 16.96 -21.33 -16.52
C PHE A 546 17.35 -19.85 -16.65
N PRO A 547 18.65 -19.52 -16.56
CA PRO A 547 19.09 -18.13 -16.56
C PRO A 547 18.99 -17.51 -17.96
N ALA A 548 18.45 -16.30 -18.05
CA ALA A 548 18.14 -15.61 -19.32
C ALA A 548 19.31 -15.50 -20.32
N HIS A 549 20.56 -15.43 -19.84
CA HIS A 549 21.73 -15.33 -20.72
C HIS A 549 21.94 -16.58 -21.60
N LYS A 550 21.59 -17.78 -21.11
CA LYS A 550 21.71 -19.04 -21.87
C LYS A 550 20.68 -19.15 -22.99
N TRP A 551 19.60 -18.37 -22.91
CA TRP A 551 18.47 -18.45 -23.83
C TRP A 551 18.39 -17.27 -24.82
N ARG A 552 19.44 -16.45 -24.91
CA ARG A 552 19.48 -15.28 -25.81
C ARG A 552 19.28 -15.64 -27.29
N SER A 553 19.71 -16.83 -27.71
CA SER A 553 19.54 -17.33 -29.09
C SER A 553 18.11 -17.79 -29.40
N ARG A 554 17.30 -18.10 -28.39
CA ARG A 554 15.92 -18.61 -28.55
C ARG A 554 14.93 -17.83 -27.65
N PRO A 555 14.73 -16.52 -27.90
CA PRO A 555 13.94 -15.67 -27.02
C PRO A 555 12.45 -16.06 -26.94
N ASN A 556 11.88 -16.56 -28.04
CA ASN A 556 10.49 -17.03 -28.06
C ASN A 556 10.28 -18.28 -27.21
N THR A 557 11.20 -19.25 -27.30
CA THR A 557 11.18 -20.47 -26.46
C THR A 557 11.34 -20.11 -24.98
N TYR A 558 12.26 -19.18 -24.67
CA TYR A 558 12.44 -18.71 -23.30
C TYR A 558 11.18 -18.06 -22.74
N ARG A 559 10.51 -17.21 -23.53
CA ARG A 559 9.24 -16.59 -23.14
C ARG A 559 8.16 -17.64 -22.86
N VAL A 560 8.03 -18.68 -23.68
CA VAL A 560 7.06 -19.76 -23.45
C VAL A 560 7.39 -20.52 -22.16
N LEU A 561 8.66 -20.85 -21.94
CA LEU A 561 9.13 -21.50 -20.72
C LEU A 561 8.84 -20.66 -19.47
N CYS A 562 9.17 -19.36 -19.50
CA CYS A 562 8.81 -18.42 -18.44
C CYS A 562 7.29 -18.32 -18.25
N GLY A 563 6.53 -18.44 -19.33
CA GLY A 563 5.07 -18.42 -19.31
C GLY A 563 4.50 -19.60 -18.50
N VAL A 564 5.02 -20.81 -18.74
CA VAL A 564 4.64 -22.01 -17.99
C VAL A 564 4.99 -21.86 -16.51
N GLY A 565 6.20 -21.40 -16.19
CA GLY A 565 6.60 -21.15 -14.80
C GLY A 565 5.73 -20.09 -14.10
N ALA A 566 5.34 -19.04 -14.84
CA ALA A 566 4.46 -17.99 -14.35
C ALA A 566 3.04 -18.46 -14.06
N VAL A 567 2.48 -19.42 -14.83
CA VAL A 567 1.20 -20.06 -14.49
C VAL A 567 1.30 -20.76 -13.14
N GLY A 568 2.39 -21.49 -12.89
CA GLY A 568 2.66 -22.11 -11.59
C GLY A 568 2.69 -21.09 -10.46
N ASN A 569 3.36 -19.95 -10.65
CA ASN A 569 3.38 -18.85 -9.67
C ASN A 569 1.99 -18.29 -9.38
N ILE A 570 1.17 -18.08 -10.42
CA ILE A 570 -0.20 -17.56 -10.26
C ILE A 570 -1.05 -18.55 -9.47
N LEU A 571 -1.00 -19.85 -9.82
CA LEU A 571 -1.76 -20.88 -9.11
C LEU A 571 -1.35 -20.98 -7.64
N MET A 572 -0.05 -21.00 -7.35
CA MET A 572 0.45 -21.03 -5.96
C MET A 572 -0.01 -19.80 -5.18
N MET A 573 0.08 -18.60 -5.78
CA MET A 573 -0.35 -17.37 -5.14
C MET A 573 -1.88 -17.34 -4.94
N MET A 574 -2.66 -17.85 -5.89
CA MET A 574 -4.12 -17.97 -5.73
C MET A 574 -4.45 -18.90 -4.56
N ILE A 575 -3.85 -20.10 -4.50
CA ILE A 575 -4.06 -21.06 -3.41
C ILE A 575 -3.69 -20.41 -2.07
N ALA A 576 -2.52 -19.78 -1.96
CA ALA A 576 -2.05 -19.13 -0.74
C ALA A 576 -3.05 -18.11 -0.18
N ASN A 577 -3.64 -17.30 -1.07
CA ASN A 577 -4.56 -16.24 -0.67
C ASN A 577 -5.97 -16.80 -0.42
N LEU A 578 -6.38 -17.86 -1.12
CA LEU A 578 -7.66 -18.53 -0.85
C LEU A 578 -7.66 -19.24 0.51
N VAL A 579 -6.56 -19.91 0.90
CA VAL A 579 -6.40 -20.52 2.23
C VAL A 579 -6.49 -19.43 3.30
N GLY A 580 -5.75 -18.34 3.12
CA GLY A 580 -5.57 -17.32 4.14
C GLY A 580 -6.78 -16.41 4.34
N PHE A 581 -7.57 -16.13 3.29
CA PHE A 581 -8.53 -15.02 3.31
C PHE A 581 -9.92 -15.31 2.70
N ALA A 582 -10.15 -16.48 2.11
CA ALA A 582 -11.42 -16.78 1.43
C ALA A 582 -12.09 -18.07 1.93
N LEU A 583 -11.57 -19.23 1.54
CA LEU A 583 -12.27 -20.52 1.64
C LEU A 583 -11.86 -21.35 2.88
N GLY A 584 -10.77 -20.97 3.55
CA GLY A 584 -10.19 -21.77 4.64
C GLY A 584 -9.57 -23.08 4.14
N LEU A 585 -9.24 -23.98 5.08
CA LEU A 585 -8.65 -25.29 4.74
C LEU A 585 -9.69 -26.25 4.16
N ASP A 586 -10.89 -26.29 4.73
CA ASP A 586 -11.95 -27.22 4.35
C ASP A 586 -12.46 -26.94 2.92
N GLY A 587 -12.67 -25.66 2.58
CA GLY A 587 -13.09 -25.27 1.22
C GLY A 587 -12.02 -25.56 0.16
N ILE A 588 -10.73 -25.54 0.51
CA ILE A 588 -9.64 -25.91 -0.41
C ILE A 588 -9.48 -27.42 -0.52
N GLN A 589 -9.70 -28.16 0.57
CA GLN A 589 -9.71 -29.62 0.49
C GLN A 589 -10.82 -30.09 -0.44
N GLY A 590 -12.01 -29.49 -0.37
CA GLY A 590 -13.10 -29.72 -1.33
C GLY A 590 -12.73 -29.32 -2.76
N LEU A 591 -12.15 -28.12 -2.95
CA LEU A 591 -11.71 -27.69 -4.28
C LEU A 591 -10.67 -28.64 -4.89
N LEU A 592 -9.65 -29.04 -4.12
CA LEU A 592 -8.57 -29.90 -4.60
C LEU A 592 -9.03 -31.33 -4.85
N SER A 593 -9.90 -31.88 -3.98
CA SER A 593 -10.43 -33.23 -4.14
C SER A 593 -11.30 -33.32 -5.40
N GLU A 594 -12.13 -32.33 -5.69
CA GLU A 594 -12.95 -32.31 -6.90
C GLU A 594 -12.15 -31.99 -8.17
N MET A 595 -11.18 -31.08 -8.08
CA MET A 595 -10.31 -30.70 -9.22
C MET A 595 -9.37 -31.83 -9.64
N LEU A 596 -8.82 -32.59 -8.69
CA LEU A 596 -7.86 -33.67 -8.98
C LEU A 596 -8.51 -35.05 -9.03
N GLY A 597 -9.66 -35.24 -8.38
CA GLY A 597 -10.34 -36.53 -8.28
C GLY A 597 -11.36 -36.81 -9.39
N SER A 598 -11.74 -35.82 -10.20
CA SER A 598 -12.73 -35.99 -11.28
C SER A 598 -12.16 -35.67 -12.66
N TYR A 599 -12.63 -36.39 -13.69
CA TYR A 599 -12.25 -36.10 -15.08
C TYR A 599 -12.61 -34.67 -15.49
N SER A 600 -13.81 -34.21 -15.08
CA SER A 600 -14.26 -32.82 -15.30
C SER A 600 -13.34 -31.78 -14.64
N GLY A 601 -12.84 -32.08 -13.44
CA GLY A 601 -11.90 -31.25 -12.71
C GLY A 601 -10.54 -31.17 -13.41
N LEU A 602 -10.02 -32.29 -13.92
CA LEU A 602 -8.76 -32.32 -14.68
C LEU A 602 -8.86 -31.55 -15.99
N VAL A 603 -9.96 -31.71 -16.74
CA VAL A 603 -10.23 -30.94 -17.97
C VAL A 603 -10.33 -29.44 -17.65
N TYR A 604 -11.02 -29.07 -16.57
CA TYR A 604 -11.11 -27.69 -16.12
C TYR A 604 -9.73 -27.14 -15.73
N LEU A 605 -8.93 -27.88 -14.97
CA LEU A 605 -7.58 -27.47 -14.58
C LEU A 605 -6.68 -27.22 -15.79
N ALA A 606 -6.69 -28.14 -16.77
CA ALA A 606 -5.93 -27.96 -18.01
C ALA A 606 -6.39 -26.71 -18.79
N THR A 607 -7.71 -26.49 -18.87
CA THR A 607 -8.31 -25.31 -19.52
C THR A 607 -7.95 -24.03 -18.79
N ALA A 608 -8.02 -24.01 -17.46
CA ALA A 608 -7.64 -22.89 -16.62
C ALA A 608 -6.14 -22.56 -16.76
N CYS A 609 -5.26 -23.57 -16.76
CA CYS A 609 -3.83 -23.39 -17.02
C CYS A 609 -3.56 -22.79 -18.40
N ALA A 610 -4.28 -23.23 -19.44
CA ALA A 610 -4.17 -22.65 -20.78
C ALA A 610 -4.64 -21.19 -20.82
N ALA A 611 -5.78 -20.87 -20.19
CA ALA A 611 -6.29 -19.51 -20.10
C ALA A 611 -5.34 -18.59 -19.32
N LEU A 612 -4.80 -19.06 -18.19
CA LEU A 612 -3.79 -18.34 -17.42
C LEU A 612 -2.51 -18.13 -18.23
N PHE A 613 -2.07 -19.14 -18.99
CA PHE A 613 -0.90 -19.00 -19.87
C PHE A 613 -1.10 -17.89 -20.89
N VAL A 614 -2.27 -17.84 -21.53
CA VAL A 614 -2.63 -16.76 -22.46
C VAL A 614 -2.62 -15.40 -21.76
N GLY A 615 -3.20 -15.32 -20.56
CA GLY A 615 -3.13 -14.12 -19.72
C GLY A 615 -1.69 -13.70 -19.43
N VAL A 616 -0.80 -14.63 -19.09
CA VAL A 616 0.62 -14.38 -18.85
C VAL A 616 1.33 -13.88 -20.12
N GLN A 617 1.05 -14.43 -21.30
CA GLN A 617 1.64 -13.94 -22.55
C GLN A 617 1.23 -12.50 -22.85
N VAL A 618 -0.04 -12.15 -22.58
CA VAL A 618 -0.51 -10.76 -22.66
C VAL A 618 0.21 -9.88 -21.64
N MET A 619 0.39 -10.33 -20.39
CA MET A 619 1.18 -9.58 -19.39
C MET A 619 2.63 -9.36 -19.83
N PHE A 620 3.28 -10.35 -20.46
CA PHE A 620 4.63 -10.18 -21.01
C PHE A 620 4.69 -9.14 -22.10
N GLU A 621 3.71 -9.12 -23.02
CA GLU A 621 3.66 -8.10 -24.07
C GLU A 621 3.37 -6.70 -23.50
N ILE A 622 2.54 -6.58 -22.46
CA ILE A 622 2.35 -5.33 -21.72
C ILE A 622 3.69 -4.85 -21.13
N ARG A 623 4.50 -5.75 -20.53
CA ARG A 623 5.84 -5.38 -20.04
C ARG A 623 6.77 -4.93 -21.17
N GLN A 624 6.71 -5.59 -22.34
CA GLN A 624 7.49 -5.15 -23.51
C GLN A 624 7.01 -3.79 -24.04
N GLU A 625 5.70 -3.51 -24.01
CA GLU A 625 5.15 -2.22 -24.39
C GLU A 625 5.63 -1.10 -23.46
N GLU A 626 5.63 -1.34 -22.15
CA GLU A 626 6.22 -0.42 -21.17
C GLU A 626 7.70 -0.17 -21.48
N LEU A 627 8.49 -1.21 -21.75
CA LEU A 627 9.90 -1.07 -22.11
C LEU A 627 10.06 -0.24 -23.40
N ARG A 628 9.27 -0.48 -24.45
CA ARG A 628 9.28 0.32 -25.69
C ARG A 628 8.93 1.79 -25.44
N ALA A 629 8.06 2.05 -24.46
CA ALA A 629 7.73 3.39 -23.99
C ALA A 629 8.84 4.01 -23.09
N GLY A 630 9.92 3.29 -22.80
CA GLY A 630 11.02 3.73 -21.94
C GLY A 630 10.74 3.59 -20.44
N ILE A 631 9.75 2.78 -20.08
CA ILE A 631 9.24 2.60 -18.71
C ILE A 631 9.69 1.24 -18.18
N ASN A 632 10.20 1.22 -16.94
CA ASN A 632 10.54 -0.03 -16.26
C ASN A 632 10.19 0.11 -14.78
N LEU A 633 9.02 -0.43 -14.40
CA LEU A 633 8.50 -0.37 -13.03
C LEU A 633 9.24 -1.30 -12.06
N LYS A 634 10.04 -2.24 -12.58
CA LYS A 634 10.70 -3.32 -11.81
C LYS A 634 9.72 -4.17 -10.99
N CYS A 635 8.45 -4.17 -11.38
CA CYS A 635 7.34 -4.97 -10.85
C CYS A 635 6.30 -5.26 -11.95
#